data_AF-A0A7J4ZXA1-F1
#
_entry.id   AF-A0A7J4ZXA1-F1
#
_cell.length_a   1.000
_cell.length_b   1.000
_cell.length_c   1.000
_cell.angle_alpha   90.00
_cell.angle_beta   90.00
_cell.angle_gamma   90.00
#
_symmetry.space_group_name_H-M   'P 1'
#
loop_
_entity.id
_entity.type
_entity.pdbx_description
1 polymer ?
#
loop_
_entity_poly.entity_id
_entity_poly.type
_entity_poly.pdbx_seq_one_letter_code
_entity_poly.pdbx_strand_id
1 'polypeptide(L)'
;MEEIGLTVEQRSFEPGTDVLIRKVDGHLAAVRTGLSGPELELAERLAAALRELVVSTAQASAADRGQVRAAVHYFVLRRESRGRLLPVRSLAAAQRVVNKVVVQLGRPDLLVEPRRERPAREPVAP
;
A
#
# COMPACT_ATOMS: atom_id res chain seq x y z
N MET A 1 10.24 23.62 44.70
CA MET A 1 10.61 23.66 43.28
C MET A 1 11.20 22.30 42.97
N GLU A 2 10.39 21.37 42.47
CA GLU A 2 10.94 20.20 41.80
C GLU A 2 9.91 19.72 40.78
N GLU A 3 10.31 19.84 39.53
CA GLU A 3 9.54 19.68 38.32
C GLU A 3 9.44 18.18 38.04
N ILE A 4 8.25 17.61 38.21
CA ILE A 4 7.94 16.24 37.82
C ILE A 4 7.97 16.15 36.30
N GLY A 5 9.14 15.77 35.78
CA GLY A 5 9.38 15.52 34.36
C GLY A 5 8.37 14.52 33.80
N LEU A 6 7.45 15.04 32.98
CA LEU A 6 6.65 14.29 32.02
C LEU A 6 7.62 13.53 31.10
N THR A 7 7.97 12.32 31.53
CA THR A 7 8.71 11.39 30.69
C THR A 7 7.68 10.86 29.70
N VAL A 8 7.52 11.59 28.60
CA VAL A 8 6.78 11.14 27.43
C VAL A 8 7.41 9.80 27.06
N GLU A 9 6.65 8.73 27.25
CA GLU A 9 7.02 7.40 26.78
C GLU A 9 7.23 7.48 25.27
N GLN A 10 8.48 7.69 24.86
CA GLN A 10 8.98 7.35 23.53
C GLN A 10 9.03 5.83 23.42
N ARG A 11 7.89 5.17 23.62
CA ARG A 11 7.71 3.74 23.39
C ARG A 11 7.81 3.53 21.89
N SER A 12 9.00 3.22 21.40
CA SER A 12 9.24 2.29 20.31
C SER A 12 8.14 2.30 19.23
N PHE A 13 7.92 3.45 18.59
CA PHE A 13 6.95 3.57 17.48
C PHE A 13 7.56 3.07 16.15
N GLU A 14 8.89 2.99 16.07
CA GLU A 14 9.63 2.52 14.87
C GLU A 14 9.49 1.02 14.54
N PRO A 15 9.47 0.06 15.49
CA PRO A 15 9.37 -1.36 15.17
C PRO A 15 8.12 -1.71 14.37
N GLY A 16 7.01 -1.01 14.60
CA GLY A 16 5.76 -1.24 13.86
C GLY A 16 5.86 -0.78 12.40
N THR A 17 6.39 0.42 12.19
CA THR A 17 6.60 1.04 10.87
C THR A 17 7.59 0.22 10.04
N ASP A 18 8.72 -0.17 10.63
CA ASP A 18 9.76 -0.97 9.95
C ASP A 18 9.25 -2.35 9.54
N VAL A 19 8.43 -2.99 10.38
CA VAL A 19 7.82 -4.28 10.05
C VAL A 19 6.87 -4.16 8.87
N LEU A 20 6.11 -3.06 8.75
CA LEU A 20 5.23 -2.83 7.60
C LEU A 20 6.04 -2.59 6.33
N ILE A 21 7.11 -1.80 6.38
CA ILE A 21 8.00 -1.57 5.24
C ILE A 21 8.62 -2.90 4.78
N ARG A 22 9.18 -3.69 5.70
CA ARG A 22 9.77 -5.00 5.38
C ARG A 22 8.74 -5.96 4.77
N LYS A 23 7.48 -5.94 5.23
CA LYS A 23 6.40 -6.75 4.66
C LYS A 23 6.07 -6.32 3.23
N VAL A 24 6.02 -5.01 2.95
CA VAL A 24 5.79 -4.47 1.61
C VAL A 24 6.94 -4.87 0.67
N ASP A 25 8.19 -4.64 1.09
CA ASP A 25 9.37 -4.94 0.27
C ASP A 25 9.53 -6.44 0.01
N GLY A 26 9.31 -7.28 1.03
CA GLY A 26 9.34 -8.73 0.88
C GLY A 26 8.26 -9.25 -0.07
N HIS A 27 7.05 -8.69 -0.02
CA HIS A 27 6.01 -9.03 -0.99
C HIS A 27 6.38 -8.56 -2.40
N LEU A 28 6.89 -7.34 -2.55
CA LEU A 28 7.30 -6.80 -3.85
C LEU A 28 8.40 -7.65 -4.50
N ALA A 29 9.43 -8.03 -3.74
CA ALA A 29 10.48 -8.92 -4.18
C ALA A 29 9.92 -10.27 -4.66
N ALA A 30 8.93 -10.79 -3.94
CA ALA A 30 8.32 -12.07 -4.27
C ALA A 30 7.38 -12.04 -5.48
N VAL A 31 6.73 -10.90 -5.78
CA VAL A 31 5.91 -10.78 -7.00
C VAL A 31 6.74 -10.42 -8.22
N ARG A 32 7.89 -9.77 -8.06
CA ARG A 32 8.87 -9.52 -9.15
C ARG A 32 9.36 -10.79 -9.83
N THR A 33 9.32 -11.94 -9.15
CA THR A 33 9.71 -13.22 -9.75
C THR A 33 8.62 -13.84 -10.62
N GLY A 34 7.38 -13.34 -10.56
CA GLY A 34 6.22 -13.95 -11.22
C GLY A 34 5.29 -13.00 -11.96
N LEU A 35 5.50 -11.68 -11.85
CA LEU A 35 4.80 -10.64 -12.60
C LEU A 35 5.78 -9.97 -13.56
N SER A 36 5.27 -9.57 -14.72
CA SER A 36 6.01 -8.83 -15.74
C SER A 36 5.13 -7.73 -16.32
N GLY A 37 5.74 -6.70 -16.89
CA GLY A 37 5.02 -5.66 -17.62
C GLY A 37 4.10 -4.81 -16.73
N PRO A 38 2.91 -4.39 -17.23
CA PRO A 38 2.05 -3.44 -16.55
C PRO A 38 1.58 -3.85 -15.14
N GLU A 39 1.43 -5.15 -14.89
CA GLU A 39 1.08 -5.68 -13.58
C GLU A 39 2.20 -5.47 -12.55
N LEU A 40 3.46 -5.64 -12.96
CA LEU A 40 4.61 -5.40 -12.10
C LEU A 40 4.73 -3.90 -11.77
N GLU A 41 4.60 -3.03 -12.78
CA GLU A 41 4.66 -1.59 -12.55
C GLU A 41 3.56 -1.11 -11.58
N LEU A 42 2.36 -1.67 -11.68
CA LEU A 42 1.28 -1.36 -10.74
C LEU A 42 1.63 -1.82 -9.33
N ALA A 43 2.18 -3.02 -9.17
CA ALA A 43 2.63 -3.52 -7.87
C ALA A 43 3.74 -2.63 -7.26
N GLU A 44 4.66 -2.14 -8.08
CA GLU A 44 5.73 -1.23 -7.65
C GLU A 44 5.19 0.14 -7.21
N ARG A 45 4.25 0.72 -7.98
CA ARG A 45 3.59 1.98 -7.61
C ARG A 45 2.81 1.83 -6.30
N LEU A 46 2.08 0.73 -6.12
CA LEU A 46 1.36 0.45 -4.88
C LEU A 46 2.31 0.29 -3.69
N ALA A 47 3.43 -0.43 -3.87
CA ALA A 47 4.44 -0.59 -2.84
C ALA A 47 5.11 0.74 -2.47
N ALA A 48 5.37 1.62 -3.44
CA ALA A 48 5.87 2.97 -3.18
C ALA A 48 4.85 3.79 -2.35
N ALA A 49 3.59 3.86 -2.79
CA ALA A 49 2.55 4.59 -2.07
C ALA A 49 2.37 4.07 -0.62
N LEU A 50 2.40 2.75 -0.42
CA LEU A 50 2.31 2.14 0.91
C LEU A 50 3.48 2.50 1.81
N ARG A 51 4.72 2.51 1.28
CA ARG A 51 5.91 2.93 2.06
C ARG A 51 5.77 4.38 2.52
N GLU A 52 5.37 5.28 1.61
CA GLU A 52 5.15 6.69 1.93
C GLU A 52 4.01 6.89 2.96
N LEU A 53 2.92 6.13 2.84
CA LEU A 53 1.84 6.15 3.84
C LEU A 53 2.32 5.65 5.21
N VAL A 54 3.11 4.59 5.25
CA VAL A 54 3.66 4.04 6.50
C VAL A 54 4.56 5.06 7.18
N VAL A 55 5.48 5.69 6.45
CA VAL A 55 6.38 6.71 7.01
C VAL A 55 5.60 7.95 7.47
N SER A 56 4.69 8.46 6.63
CA SER A 56 3.94 9.68 6.94
C SER A 56 2.93 9.51 8.09
N THR A 57 2.48 8.28 8.35
CA THR A 57 1.55 8.00 9.46
C THR A 57 2.25 7.54 10.75
N ALA A 58 3.59 7.44 10.78
CA ALA A 58 4.32 6.97 11.95
C ALA A 58 3.94 7.74 13.23
N GLN A 59 3.82 9.07 13.13
CA GLN A 59 3.44 9.96 14.23
C GLN A 59 1.95 10.38 14.21
N ALA A 60 1.13 9.82 13.31
CA ALA A 60 -0.28 10.14 13.19
C ALA A 60 -1.14 9.46 14.27
N SER A 61 -2.46 9.53 14.14
CA SER A 61 -3.35 8.87 15.11
C SER A 61 -3.26 7.34 15.03
N ALA A 62 -3.67 6.65 16.09
CA ALA A 62 -3.76 5.19 16.08
C ALA A 62 -4.75 4.66 15.02
N ALA A 63 -5.80 5.45 14.72
CA ALA A 63 -6.76 5.12 13.67
C ALA A 63 -6.10 5.15 12.28
N ASP A 64 -5.31 6.19 11.99
CA ASP A 64 -4.60 6.34 10.72
C ASP A 64 -3.60 5.20 10.51
N ARG A 65 -2.78 4.91 11.55
CA ARG A 65 -1.87 3.76 11.53
C ARG A 65 -2.61 2.43 11.34
N GLY A 66 -3.80 2.28 11.94
CA GLY A 66 -4.66 1.11 11.78
C GLY A 66 -5.13 0.93 10.33
N GLN A 67 -5.54 2.02 9.67
CA GLN A 67 -5.93 2.02 8.26
C GLN A 67 -4.76 1.62 7.34
N VAL A 68 -3.58 2.20 7.56
CA VAL A 68 -2.38 1.85 6.79
C VAL A 68 -1.98 0.39 7.00
N ARG A 69 -2.00 -0.09 8.24
CA ARG A 69 -1.73 -1.50 8.55
C ARG A 69 -2.71 -2.44 7.84
N ALA A 70 -3.99 -2.10 7.78
CA ALA A 70 -4.99 -2.88 7.05
C ALA A 70 -4.74 -2.89 5.54
N ALA A 71 -4.35 -1.75 4.96
CA ALA A 71 -3.98 -1.66 3.54
C ALA A 71 -2.74 -2.50 3.20
N VAL A 72 -1.68 -2.41 4.02
CA VAL A 72 -0.49 -3.26 3.89
C VAL A 72 -0.86 -4.73 4.01
N HIS A 73 -1.69 -5.09 4.99
CA HIS A 73 -2.14 -6.47 5.17
C HIS A 73 -2.89 -7.00 3.95
N TYR A 74 -3.79 -6.21 3.36
CA TYR A 74 -4.53 -6.58 2.15
C TYR A 74 -3.61 -6.77 0.94
N PHE A 75 -2.60 -5.90 0.79
CA PHE A 75 -1.58 -6.02 -0.25
C PHE A 75 -0.76 -7.32 -0.10
N VAL A 76 -0.34 -7.65 1.13
CA VAL A 76 0.56 -8.77 1.42
C VAL A 76 -0.14 -10.14 1.45
N LEU A 77 -1.36 -10.23 2.04
CA LEU A 77 -2.11 -11.49 2.22
C LEU A 77 -2.30 -12.28 0.92
N ARG A 78 -2.34 -11.59 -0.21
CA ARG A 78 -2.83 -12.20 -1.44
C ARG A 78 -1.85 -13.12 -2.15
N ARG A 79 -0.60 -13.18 -1.68
CA ARG A 79 0.37 -14.22 -2.07
C ARG A 79 0.17 -15.50 -1.26
N GLU A 80 -0.15 -15.41 0.03
CA GLU A 80 -0.22 -16.59 0.90
C GLU A 80 -1.46 -17.44 0.63
N SER A 81 -2.57 -16.83 0.21
CA SER A 81 -3.83 -17.58 0.08
C SER A 81 -3.93 -18.49 -1.14
N ARG A 82 -3.14 -18.34 -2.21
CA ARG A 82 -3.22 -19.22 -3.40
C ARG A 82 -1.89 -19.30 -4.15
N GLY A 83 -1.23 -20.45 -4.08
CA GLY A 83 -0.04 -20.82 -4.87
C GLY A 83 -0.25 -20.96 -6.39
N ARG A 84 -1.12 -20.15 -7.00
CA ARG A 84 -1.36 -20.13 -8.45
C ARG A 84 -1.80 -18.74 -8.90
N LEU A 85 -0.94 -18.12 -9.71
CA LEU A 85 -1.19 -17.05 -10.70
C LEU A 85 -2.22 -15.99 -10.27
N LEU A 86 -1.73 -14.81 -9.88
CA LEU A 86 -2.57 -13.62 -9.63
C LEU A 86 -3.38 -13.28 -10.89
N PRO A 87 -4.72 -13.37 -10.89
CA PRO A 87 -5.50 -12.74 -11.95
C PRO A 87 -5.41 -11.22 -11.78
N VAL A 88 -5.40 -10.47 -12.89
CA VAL A 88 -5.40 -8.98 -12.95
C VAL A 88 -6.42 -8.32 -12.02
N ARG A 89 -7.57 -8.98 -11.79
CA ARG A 89 -8.61 -8.57 -10.82
C ARG A 89 -8.10 -8.42 -9.38
N SER A 90 -6.95 -9.02 -9.09
CA SER A 90 -6.31 -9.01 -7.79
C SER A 90 -5.65 -7.66 -7.49
N LEU A 91 -4.73 -7.21 -8.35
CA LEU A 91 -4.05 -5.93 -8.17
C LEU A 91 -5.02 -4.74 -8.22
N ALA A 92 -6.06 -4.81 -9.06
CA ALA A 92 -7.09 -3.77 -9.12
C ALA A 92 -7.85 -3.59 -7.78
N ALA A 93 -8.10 -4.68 -7.04
CA ALA A 93 -8.75 -4.57 -5.73
C ALA A 93 -7.80 -4.00 -4.66
N ALA A 94 -6.51 -4.38 -4.70
CA ALA A 94 -5.50 -3.79 -3.83
C ALA A 94 -5.35 -2.29 -4.09
N GLN A 95 -5.32 -1.89 -5.36
CA GLN A 95 -5.32 -0.49 -5.76
C GLN A 95 -6.52 0.28 -5.22
N ARG A 96 -7.74 -0.26 -5.31
CA ARG A 96 -8.93 0.40 -4.74
C ARG A 96 -8.81 0.60 -3.23
N VAL A 97 -8.29 -0.38 -2.49
CA VAL A 97 -8.10 -0.27 -1.04
C VAL A 97 -7.04 0.79 -0.71
N VAL A 98 -5.90 0.77 -1.41
CA VAL A 98 -4.82 1.75 -1.21
C VAL A 98 -5.33 3.16 -1.53
N ASN A 99 -5.93 3.38 -2.70
CA ASN A 99 -6.47 4.68 -3.07
C ASN A 99 -7.53 5.19 -2.10
N LYS A 100 -8.37 4.29 -1.55
CA LYS A 100 -9.33 4.68 -0.50
C LYS A 100 -8.62 5.21 0.74
N VAL A 101 -7.58 4.51 1.22
CA VAL A 101 -6.81 4.94 2.40
C VAL A 101 -6.06 6.24 2.11
N VAL A 102 -5.47 6.38 0.92
CA VAL A 102 -4.83 7.61 0.46
C VAL A 102 -5.78 8.81 0.55
N VAL A 103 -7.02 8.68 0.06
CA VAL A 103 -8.04 9.73 0.15
C VAL A 103 -8.44 10.00 1.60
N GLN A 104 -8.65 8.96 2.40
CA GLN A 104 -9.03 9.09 3.82
C GLN A 104 -7.97 9.81 4.65
N LEU A 105 -6.69 9.64 4.32
CA LEU A 105 -5.57 10.28 4.99
C LEU A 105 -5.20 11.64 4.39
N GLY A 106 -5.95 12.13 3.40
CA GLY A 106 -5.71 13.44 2.80
C GLY A 106 -4.39 13.53 2.02
N ARG A 107 -3.92 12.41 1.44
CA ARG A 107 -2.66 12.32 0.68
C ARG A 107 -2.88 12.12 -0.82
N PRO A 108 -3.65 12.97 -1.52
CA PRO A 108 -3.99 12.75 -2.93
C PRO A 108 -2.77 12.65 -3.85
N ASP A 109 -1.61 13.15 -3.42
CA ASP A 109 -0.30 13.01 -4.06
C ASP A 109 0.14 11.54 -4.23
N LEU A 110 -0.34 10.62 -3.39
CA LEU A 110 -0.03 9.19 -3.43
C LEU A 110 -1.07 8.35 -4.19
N LEU A 111 -2.02 8.99 -4.87
CA LEU A 111 -3.03 8.26 -5.63
C LEU A 111 -2.38 7.47 -6.77
N VAL A 112 -2.63 6.16 -6.78
CA VAL A 112 -2.17 5.31 -7.87
C VAL A 112 -3.26 5.29 -8.93
N GLU A 113 -3.02 5.93 -10.07
CA GLU A 113 -4.02 6.02 -11.14
C GLU A 113 -4.49 4.62 -11.58
N PRO A 114 -5.82 4.36 -11.61
CA PRO A 114 -6.32 3.18 -12.27
C PRO A 114 -5.87 3.28 -13.73
N ARG A 115 -5.19 2.25 -14.22
CA ARG A 115 -4.99 2.09 -15.66
C ARG A 115 -6.38 2.28 -16.27
N ARG A 116 -6.62 3.40 -16.96
CA ARG A 116 -7.80 3.54 -17.80
C ARG A 116 -7.70 2.34 -18.73
N GLU A 117 -8.59 1.36 -18.57
CA GLU A 117 -8.87 0.40 -19.62
C GLU A 117 -9.25 1.27 -20.82
N ARG A 118 -8.29 1.52 -21.72
CA ARG A 118 -8.57 2.16 -23.00
C ARG A 118 -9.61 1.24 -23.64
N PRO A 119 -10.85 1.68 -23.91
CA PRO A 119 -11.81 0.84 -24.58
C PRO A 119 -11.16 0.38 -25.88
N ALA A 120 -11.08 -0.94 -26.05
CA ALA A 120 -10.51 -1.54 -27.24
C ALA A 120 -11.34 -1.10 -28.44
N ARG A 121 -10.71 -0.30 -29.30
CA ARG A 121 -11.06 -0.03 -30.71
C ARG A 121 -12.52 0.35 -30.98
N GLU A 122 -12.68 1.63 -31.27
CA GLU A 122 -13.69 2.16 -32.18
C GLU A 122 -13.78 1.29 -33.46
N PRO A 123 -14.93 0.66 -33.77
CA PRO A 123 -15.19 0.14 -35.09
C PRO A 123 -15.53 1.32 -36.01
N VAL A 124 -14.64 1.55 -36.96
CA VAL A 124 -14.82 2.37 -38.16
C VAL A 124 -16.21 2.16 -38.75
N ALA A 125 -16.97 3.24 -38.83
CA ALA A 125 -18.20 3.29 -39.61
C ALA A 125 -17.86 3.27 -41.12
N PRO A 126 -18.62 2.54 -41.96
CA PRO A 126 -18.65 2.79 -43.40
C PRO A 126 -19.38 4.10 -43.73
#